data_AF-A0A1B6HCX9-F1
#
_entry.id   AF-A0A1B6HCX9-F1
#
_cell.length_a   1.000
_cell.length_b   1.000
_cell.length_c   1.000
_cell.angle_alpha   90.00
_cell.angle_beta   90.00
_cell.angle_gamma   90.00
#
_symmetry.space_group_name_H-M   'P 1'
#
loop_
_entity.id
_entity.type
_entity.pdbx_description
1 polymer ?
#
loop_
_entity_poly.entity_id
_entity_poly.type
_entity_poly.pdbx_seq_one_letter_code
_entity_poly.pdbx_strand_id
1 'polypeptide(L)'
;TTFACRRGCKSGERSVWMLEADIRSVKKSQWSRSGGGRWSGDVTLNMKLRYALIFLTALAIVTYHHVQKEFFGPRLETMVIYENYYANERDPEVSCQFPILHPFDESILPHVKIAKPIRCFARNKILTMIDENGYLKYNKSGLVEGGYDIDSPPSCYFQEIFRAPKSDFDVIYSNPTLMKGCDQLQSDFVFVECYNFAGISIYQNFHASVQRNQSVRKFKNDVELSVAVIGLDSMSRLNFMRQLPLSYRYITDVMEGVVLLGFNKVGENTFPNLVPMLTGRPSAWGAYYHYENWPFVWKQFADEGAATMYSEDLPQFNMFDYLSTGLQHQPTVHYMRTFWLAVEKSLLYRMSSTFCLGARPKHVIYFHYLLSFLRVYRNSPAFLFSLFNEASHDYVNTVGAIDQDLRDFLNASVTEGLFNRTVVLILGDHGNRIDPIRLTDVGRIE
;
A
#
# COMPACT_ATOMS: atom_id res chain seq x y z
N THR A 1 36.62 25.19 9.75
CA THR A 1 37.74 24.23 9.80
C THR A 1 37.76 23.44 8.51
N THR A 2 38.76 23.72 7.69
CA THR A 2 39.11 23.09 6.40
C THR A 2 39.69 21.69 6.58
N PHE A 3 39.26 20.70 5.80
CA PHE A 3 40.03 19.55 5.29
C PHE A 3 39.21 18.95 4.11
N ALA A 4 39.56 19.24 2.85
CA ALA A 4 40.53 18.55 1.99
C ALA A 4 40.10 17.12 1.60
N CYS A 5 39.55 16.98 0.40
CA CYS A 5 39.27 15.70 -0.25
C CYS A 5 40.13 15.60 -1.53
N ARG A 6 40.99 14.58 -1.62
CA ARG A 6 41.71 14.21 -2.85
C ARG A 6 41.85 12.68 -2.95
N ARG A 7 41.78 12.22 -4.21
CA ARG A 7 41.89 10.86 -4.78
C ARG A 7 40.54 10.15 -4.84
N GLY A 8 39.93 9.83 -5.99
CA GLY A 8 40.42 9.74 -7.37
C GLY A 8 40.40 8.28 -7.83
N CYS A 9 39.35 7.87 -8.55
CA CYS A 9 39.36 6.69 -9.42
C CYS A 9 38.27 6.79 -10.51
N LYS A 10 38.75 7.12 -11.71
CA LYS A 10 38.31 6.76 -13.08
C LYS A 10 36.81 6.63 -13.38
N SER A 11 36.33 7.62 -14.13
CA SER A 11 35.15 7.60 -14.99
C SER A 11 35.30 6.60 -16.15
N GLY A 12 34.40 5.63 -16.22
CA GLY A 12 34.14 4.84 -17.42
C GLY A 12 32.93 5.39 -18.15
N GLU A 13 33.16 6.05 -19.28
CA GLU A 13 32.11 6.46 -20.22
C GLU A 13 31.43 5.21 -20.79
N ARG A 14 30.13 5.04 -20.49
CA ARG A 14 29.26 4.12 -21.25
C ARG A 14 28.54 4.94 -22.31
N SER A 15 29.03 4.80 -23.54
CA SER A 15 28.41 5.24 -24.77
C SER A 15 27.06 4.54 -24.96
N VAL A 16 26.02 5.37 -25.15
CA VAL A 16 24.67 4.98 -25.54
C VAL A 16 24.71 4.65 -27.03
N TRP A 17 24.63 3.37 -27.37
CA TRP A 17 24.43 2.91 -28.75
C TRP A 17 22.95 2.99 -29.10
N MET A 18 22.60 3.95 -29.95
CA MET A 18 21.33 3.95 -30.68
C MET A 18 21.34 2.80 -31.70
N LEU A 19 20.34 1.92 -31.61
CA LEU A 19 20.00 0.98 -32.66
C LEU A 19 19.22 1.72 -33.76
N GLU A 20 19.94 2.17 -34.79
CA GLU A 20 19.34 2.42 -36.11
C GLU A 20 19.38 1.11 -36.91
N ALA A 21 18.20 0.55 -37.19
CA ALA A 21 18.06 -0.59 -38.08
C ALA A 21 18.05 -0.12 -39.54
N ASP A 22 19.16 -0.39 -40.23
CA ASP A 22 19.38 -0.24 -41.66
C ASP A 22 18.63 -1.36 -42.42
N ILE A 23 17.54 -1.03 -43.13
CA ILE A 23 16.89 -1.94 -44.08
C ILE A 23 17.29 -1.53 -45.50
N ARG A 24 18.34 -2.18 -46.01
CA ARG A 24 18.71 -2.16 -47.43
C ARG A 24 17.92 -3.20 -48.24
N SER A 25 17.43 -2.70 -49.37
CA SER A 25 17.29 -3.36 -50.67
C SER A 25 16.29 -4.53 -50.82
N VAL A 26 15.20 -4.24 -51.54
CA VAL A 26 14.69 -5.15 -52.56
C VAL A 26 14.64 -4.40 -53.89
N LYS A 27 15.17 -5.08 -54.92
CA LYS A 27 15.57 -4.59 -56.24
C LYS A 27 14.41 -4.01 -57.06
N LYS A 28 14.69 -2.89 -57.73
CA LYS A 28 13.97 -2.40 -58.92
C LYS A 28 14.29 -3.33 -60.11
N SER A 29 13.29 -3.95 -60.72
CA SER A 29 13.38 -4.44 -62.09
C SER A 29 12.79 -3.39 -63.04
N GLN A 30 13.64 -2.86 -63.92
CA GLN A 30 13.25 -2.04 -65.06
C GLN A 30 12.52 -2.89 -66.10
N TRP A 31 11.35 -2.42 -66.56
CA TRP A 31 10.85 -2.68 -67.91
C TRP A 31 10.47 -1.34 -68.53
N SER A 32 11.01 -1.07 -69.71
CA SER A 32 10.81 0.15 -70.47
C SER A 32 9.71 -0.04 -71.53
N ARG A 33 8.85 0.99 -71.59
CA ARG A 33 8.07 1.51 -72.73
C ARG A 33 7.18 0.55 -73.53
N SER A 34 5.86 0.79 -73.49
CA SER A 34 5.13 1.61 -74.48
C SER A 34 3.61 1.47 -74.31
N GLY A 35 2.85 2.55 -74.56
CA GLY A 35 1.38 2.53 -74.64
C GLY A 35 0.69 3.46 -73.63
N GLY A 36 0.10 4.54 -74.13
CA GLY A 36 -0.49 5.64 -73.34
C GLY A 36 -1.71 5.26 -72.51
N GLY A 37 -1.91 6.00 -71.42
CA GLY A 37 -3.09 5.91 -70.57
C GLY A 37 -2.97 6.83 -69.36
N ARG A 38 -3.58 8.01 -69.44
CA ARG A 38 -3.61 9.07 -68.43
C ARG A 38 -4.53 8.66 -67.26
N TRP A 39 -3.99 8.14 -66.16
CA TRP A 39 -4.71 7.92 -64.90
C TRP A 39 -3.80 8.24 -63.69
N SER A 40 -3.65 9.52 -63.35
CA SER A 40 -2.87 9.97 -62.19
C SER A 40 -3.62 10.92 -61.24
N GLY A 41 -4.94 11.05 -61.40
CA GLY A 41 -5.78 11.91 -60.54
C GLY A 41 -6.56 11.18 -59.44
N ASP A 42 -6.92 9.90 -59.66
CA ASP A 42 -8.00 9.27 -58.87
C ASP A 42 -7.50 8.49 -57.65
N VAL A 43 -6.34 7.83 -57.73
CA VAL A 43 -5.81 7.00 -56.63
C VAL A 43 -5.31 7.85 -55.46
N THR A 44 -4.70 9.01 -55.75
CA THR A 44 -4.19 9.95 -54.73
C THR A 44 -5.31 10.71 -54.03
N LEU A 45 -6.39 11.04 -54.73
CA LEU A 45 -7.58 11.67 -54.16
C LEU A 45 -8.32 10.71 -53.21
N ASN A 46 -8.49 9.46 -53.62
CA ASN A 46 -9.11 8.41 -52.81
C ASN A 46 -8.27 8.08 -51.55
N MET A 47 -6.95 8.14 -51.66
CA MET A 47 -6.04 7.97 -50.53
C MET A 47 -6.09 9.16 -49.56
N LYS A 48 -6.14 10.40 -50.05
CA LYS A 48 -6.33 11.61 -49.22
C LYS A 48 -7.68 11.62 -48.50
N LEU A 49 -8.76 11.17 -49.17
CA LEU A 49 -10.08 11.03 -48.55
C LEU A 49 -10.08 10.01 -47.42
N ARG A 50 -9.40 8.86 -47.61
CA ARG A 50 -9.27 7.85 -46.55
C ARG A 50 -8.51 8.36 -45.34
N TYR A 51 -7.39 9.06 -45.54
CA TYR A 51 -6.63 9.66 -44.43
C TYR A 51 -7.42 10.78 -43.74
N ALA A 52 -8.16 11.60 -44.48
CA ALA A 52 -9.03 12.61 -43.90
C ALA A 52 -10.16 11.98 -43.06
N LEU A 53 -10.76 10.88 -43.55
CA LEU A 53 -11.78 10.15 -42.80
C LEU A 53 -11.21 9.53 -41.52
N ILE A 54 -10.04 8.90 -41.58
CA ILE A 54 -9.35 8.34 -40.39
C ILE A 54 -9.01 9.46 -39.39
N PHE A 55 -8.53 10.60 -39.86
CA PHE A 55 -8.22 11.74 -39.00
C PHE A 55 -9.48 12.30 -38.33
N LEU A 56 -10.56 12.49 -39.09
CA LEU A 56 -11.83 13.00 -38.57
C LEU A 56 -12.48 12.02 -37.59
N THR A 57 -12.43 10.71 -37.85
CA THR A 57 -12.95 9.70 -36.91
C THR A 57 -12.10 9.63 -35.65
N ALA A 58 -10.77 9.67 -35.76
CA ALA A 58 -9.89 9.73 -34.60
C ALA A 58 -10.14 11.01 -33.77
N LEU A 59 -10.26 12.16 -34.43
CA LEU A 59 -10.58 13.43 -33.78
C LEU A 59 -11.94 13.36 -33.08
N ALA A 60 -12.96 12.81 -33.73
CA ALA A 60 -14.29 12.64 -33.14
C ALA A 60 -14.27 11.71 -31.91
N ILE A 61 -13.55 10.59 -31.97
CA ILE A 61 -13.39 9.66 -30.84
C ILE A 61 -12.65 10.34 -29.68
N VAL A 62 -11.56 11.06 -29.96
CA VAL A 62 -10.79 11.79 -28.94
C VAL A 62 -11.63 12.89 -28.32
N THR A 63 -12.35 13.66 -29.14
CA THR A 63 -13.23 14.75 -28.67
C THR A 63 -14.37 14.20 -27.83
N TYR A 64 -15.03 13.14 -28.31
CA TYR A 64 -16.08 12.45 -27.55
C TYR A 64 -15.54 11.93 -26.22
N HIS A 65 -14.36 11.30 -26.20
CA HIS A 65 -13.73 10.82 -24.97
C HIS A 65 -13.41 11.96 -24.00
N HIS A 66 -12.87 13.08 -24.49
CA HIS A 66 -12.60 14.26 -23.66
C HIS A 66 -13.88 14.88 -23.10
N VAL A 67 -14.90 15.09 -23.93
CA VAL A 67 -16.21 15.62 -23.50
C VAL A 67 -16.85 14.68 -22.48
N GLN A 68 -16.84 13.37 -22.73
CA GLN A 68 -17.37 12.38 -21.79
C GLN A 68 -16.65 12.44 -20.44
N LYS A 69 -15.32 12.53 -20.46
CA LYS A 69 -14.50 12.61 -19.25
C LYS A 69 -14.71 13.92 -18.47
N GLU A 70 -14.81 15.05 -19.16
CA GLU A 70 -15.00 16.39 -18.57
C GLU A 70 -16.39 16.57 -17.93
N PHE A 71 -17.44 16.13 -18.64
CA PHE A 71 -18.83 16.38 -18.22
C PHE A 71 -19.44 15.26 -17.38
N PHE A 72 -19.04 14.00 -17.62
CA PHE A 72 -19.66 12.83 -16.97
C PHE A 72 -18.70 12.03 -16.10
N GLY A 73 -17.42 12.42 -16.03
CA GLY A 73 -16.49 11.83 -15.09
C GLY A 73 -16.91 12.13 -13.64
N PRO A 74 -16.77 11.17 -12.71
CA PRO A 74 -16.96 11.48 -11.29
C PRO A 74 -16.03 12.62 -10.89
N ARG A 75 -16.55 13.59 -10.13
CA ARG A 75 -15.76 14.70 -9.58
C ARG A 75 -15.62 14.48 -8.07
N LEU A 76 -14.39 14.52 -7.58
CA LEU A 76 -14.14 14.34 -6.14
C LEU A 76 -14.85 15.41 -5.29
N GLU A 77 -14.99 16.62 -5.84
CA GLU A 77 -15.74 17.73 -5.24
C GLU A 77 -17.20 17.37 -4.92
N THR A 78 -17.84 16.51 -5.72
CA THR A 78 -19.24 16.10 -5.45
C THR A 78 -19.34 14.93 -4.49
N MET A 79 -18.21 14.27 -4.17
CA MET A 79 -18.16 13.13 -3.25
C MET A 79 -17.84 13.54 -1.82
N VAL A 80 -17.26 14.73 -1.63
CA VAL A 80 -16.85 15.26 -0.33
C VAL A 80 -17.71 16.46 0.01
N ILE A 81 -18.54 16.31 1.04
CA ILE A 81 -19.30 17.43 1.59
C ILE A 81 -18.38 18.18 2.55
N TYR A 82 -17.76 19.26 2.06
CA TYR A 82 -17.10 20.25 2.92
C TYR A 82 -18.08 21.41 3.14
N GLU A 83 -19.08 21.20 3.99
CA GLU A 83 -19.76 22.35 4.58
C GLU A 83 -18.79 22.98 5.57
N ASN A 84 -18.72 24.31 5.63
CA ASN A 84 -17.83 25.12 6.48
C ASN A 84 -18.08 24.95 8.00
N TYR A 85 -18.34 23.72 8.44
CA TYR A 85 -18.70 23.29 9.79
C TYR A 85 -17.75 23.87 10.85
N TYR A 86 -16.48 24.08 10.48
CA TYR A 86 -15.43 24.50 11.40
C TYR A 86 -15.00 25.97 11.28
N ALA A 87 -15.51 26.72 10.30
CA ALA A 87 -15.12 28.13 10.12
C ALA A 87 -15.54 29.02 11.30
N ASN A 88 -16.61 28.61 11.99
CA ASN A 88 -17.20 29.35 13.12
C ASN A 88 -16.78 28.80 14.50
N GLU A 89 -15.96 27.74 14.57
CA GLU A 89 -15.56 27.07 15.82
C GLU A 89 -14.15 27.48 16.31
N ARG A 90 -13.65 28.66 15.91
CA ARG A 90 -12.35 29.13 16.40
C ARG A 90 -12.47 29.58 17.85
N ASP A 91 -11.68 28.97 18.72
CA ASP A 91 -11.47 29.48 20.07
C ASP A 91 -10.72 30.83 20.00
N PRO A 92 -11.33 31.94 20.44
CA PRO A 92 -10.70 33.26 20.40
C PRO A 92 -9.46 33.39 21.31
N GLU A 93 -9.26 32.46 22.27
CA GLU A 93 -8.10 32.46 23.15
C GLU A 93 -6.82 31.91 22.48
N VAL A 94 -6.95 31.22 21.35
CA VAL A 94 -5.81 30.65 20.62
C VAL A 94 -5.12 31.73 19.77
N SER A 95 -3.90 32.11 20.16
CA SER A 95 -3.10 33.16 19.50
C SER A 95 -2.46 32.73 18.17
N CYS A 96 -2.19 31.44 17.99
CA CYS A 96 -1.70 30.88 16.72
C CYS A 96 -2.86 30.33 15.90
N GLN A 97 -3.39 31.13 14.98
CA GLN A 97 -4.50 30.72 14.11
C GLN A 97 -3.99 30.14 12.80
N PHE A 98 -4.22 28.84 12.60
CA PHE A 98 -3.95 28.20 11.31
C PHE A 98 -4.95 28.66 10.24
N PRO A 99 -4.54 28.74 8.97
CA PRO A 99 -5.49 28.96 7.88
C PRO A 99 -6.47 27.77 7.82
N ILE A 100 -7.75 28.08 7.62
CA ILE A 100 -8.76 27.05 7.32
C ILE A 100 -8.79 26.91 5.81
N LEU A 101 -8.20 25.82 5.32
CA LEU A 101 -8.07 25.56 3.90
C LEU A 101 -9.24 24.71 3.40
N HIS A 102 -9.73 25.05 2.21
CA HIS A 102 -10.73 24.24 1.53
C HIS A 102 -10.05 22.99 0.93
N PRO A 103 -10.59 21.77 1.12
CA PRO A 103 -10.00 20.56 0.56
C PRO A 103 -9.87 20.59 -0.97
N PHE A 104 -10.65 21.41 -1.67
CA PHE A 104 -10.67 21.60 -3.13
C PHE A 104 -10.34 23.05 -3.51
N ASP A 105 -9.36 23.66 -2.86
CA ASP A 105 -8.89 24.98 -3.28
C ASP A 105 -8.49 24.98 -4.76
N GLU A 106 -8.86 26.03 -5.50
CA GLU A 106 -8.65 26.13 -6.95
C GLU A 106 -7.19 25.88 -7.37
N SER A 107 -6.24 26.29 -6.52
CA SER A 107 -4.81 26.14 -6.80
C SER A 107 -4.35 24.68 -6.88
N ILE A 108 -5.01 23.76 -6.16
CA ILE A 108 -4.60 22.34 -6.11
C ILE A 108 -5.35 21.46 -7.11
N LEU A 109 -6.48 21.91 -7.65
CA LEU A 109 -7.33 21.11 -8.55
C LEU A 109 -6.56 20.48 -9.73
N PRO A 110 -5.60 21.15 -10.38
CA PRO A 110 -4.80 20.54 -11.45
C PRO A 110 -4.00 19.30 -11.03
N HIS A 111 -3.72 19.16 -9.72
CA HIS A 111 -2.94 18.08 -9.13
C HIS A 111 -3.81 16.93 -8.60
N VAL A 112 -5.10 17.17 -8.39
CA VAL A 112 -6.04 16.21 -7.81
C VAL A 112 -6.70 15.39 -8.91
N LYS A 113 -6.59 14.07 -8.80
CA LYS A 113 -7.11 13.09 -9.77
C LYS A 113 -7.69 11.90 -9.04
N ILE A 114 -8.68 11.28 -9.66
CA ILE A 114 -9.22 10.00 -9.19
C ILE A 114 -8.23 8.88 -9.54
N ALA A 115 -7.79 8.15 -8.53
CA ALA A 115 -6.97 6.97 -8.70
C ALA A 115 -7.71 5.90 -9.51
N LYS A 116 -6.95 5.20 -10.36
CA LYS A 116 -7.49 4.00 -11.01
C LYS A 116 -7.47 2.84 -10.01
N PRO A 117 -8.47 1.93 -10.05
CA PRO A 117 -8.45 0.74 -9.22
C PRO A 117 -7.19 -0.10 -9.48
N ILE A 118 -6.61 -0.64 -8.42
CA ILE A 118 -5.51 -1.62 -8.52
C ILE A 118 -6.07 -2.91 -9.11
N ARG A 119 -5.47 -3.38 -10.22
CA ARG A 119 -5.88 -4.60 -10.91
C ARG A 119 -4.77 -5.63 -10.87
N CYS A 120 -5.03 -6.76 -10.20
CA CYS A 120 -4.09 -7.85 -10.05
C CYS A 120 -4.40 -8.98 -11.02
N PHE A 121 -3.50 -9.22 -11.97
CA PHE A 121 -3.63 -10.32 -12.91
C PHE A 121 -3.17 -11.63 -12.26
N ALA A 122 -4.06 -12.61 -12.19
CA ALA A 122 -3.79 -13.92 -11.65
C ALA A 122 -3.56 -14.94 -12.77
N ARG A 123 -2.45 -15.68 -12.73
CA ARG A 123 -2.24 -16.84 -13.61
C ARG A 123 -3.01 -18.06 -13.12
N ASN A 124 -3.18 -18.18 -11.81
CA ASN A 124 -3.85 -19.28 -11.14
C ASN A 124 -4.87 -18.77 -10.13
N LYS A 125 -5.87 -19.60 -9.82
CA LYS A 125 -6.81 -19.36 -8.72
C LYS A 125 -6.11 -19.48 -7.37
N ILE A 126 -6.71 -18.90 -6.33
CA ILE A 126 -6.15 -18.94 -4.97
C ILE A 126 -6.47 -20.31 -4.37
N LEU A 127 -5.48 -21.20 -4.29
CA LEU A 127 -5.69 -22.61 -3.90
C LEU A 127 -5.61 -22.85 -2.39
N THR A 128 -5.05 -21.91 -1.61
CA THR A 128 -4.89 -22.07 -0.16
C THR A 128 -5.40 -20.84 0.59
N MET A 129 -5.73 -21.02 1.86
CA MET A 129 -6.22 -19.99 2.77
C MET A 129 -5.87 -20.31 4.22
N ILE A 130 -5.90 -19.32 5.09
CA ILE A 130 -5.91 -19.51 6.55
C ILE A 130 -7.33 -19.27 7.04
N ASP A 131 -7.85 -20.16 7.89
CA ASP A 131 -9.18 -19.99 8.49
C ASP A 131 -9.15 -19.12 9.75
N GLU A 132 -10.32 -18.84 10.31
CA GLU A 132 -10.47 -17.99 11.51
C GLU A 132 -9.77 -18.54 12.77
N ASN A 133 -9.46 -19.84 12.78
CA ASN A 133 -8.76 -20.50 13.88
C ASN A 133 -7.25 -20.59 13.65
N GLY A 134 -6.73 -20.01 12.55
CA GLY A 134 -5.31 -19.99 12.23
C GLY A 134 -4.80 -21.24 11.50
N TYR A 135 -5.69 -22.12 11.02
CA TYR A 135 -5.28 -23.33 10.29
C TYR A 135 -5.08 -23.04 8.81
N LEU A 136 -3.98 -23.55 8.25
CA LEU A 136 -3.73 -23.56 6.81
C LEU A 136 -4.60 -24.64 6.15
N LYS A 137 -5.42 -24.20 5.19
CA LYS A 137 -6.41 -25.03 4.50
C LYS A 137 -6.36 -24.85 2.99
N TYR A 138 -6.81 -25.89 2.28
CA TYR A 138 -7.10 -25.78 0.86
C TYR A 138 -8.36 -24.95 0.67
N ASN A 139 -8.30 -23.96 -0.23
CA ASN A 139 -9.47 -23.21 -0.68
C ASN A 139 -10.25 -24.07 -1.68
N LYS A 140 -11.30 -24.74 -1.21
CA LYS A 140 -12.12 -25.66 -2.02
C LYS A 140 -12.68 -24.99 -3.28
N SER A 141 -13.21 -23.78 -3.17
CA SER A 141 -13.73 -23.03 -4.33
C SER A 141 -12.60 -22.73 -5.33
N GLY A 142 -11.43 -22.35 -4.82
CA GLY A 142 -10.25 -22.11 -5.64
C GLY A 142 -9.73 -23.36 -6.37
N LEU A 143 -9.80 -24.53 -5.72
CA LEU A 143 -9.47 -25.82 -6.35
C LEU A 143 -10.42 -26.14 -7.50
N VAL A 144 -11.74 -26.07 -7.26
CA VAL A 144 -12.77 -26.35 -8.27
C VAL A 144 -12.63 -25.41 -9.47
N GLU A 145 -12.52 -24.11 -9.23
CA GLU A 145 -12.32 -23.12 -10.30
C GLU A 145 -11.00 -23.30 -11.04
N GLY A 146 -10.00 -23.87 -10.38
CA GLY A 146 -8.70 -24.23 -10.98
C GLY A 146 -8.73 -25.55 -11.75
N GLY A 147 -9.85 -26.29 -11.73
CA GLY A 147 -9.97 -27.60 -12.37
C GLY A 147 -9.31 -28.75 -11.58
N TYR A 148 -9.09 -28.57 -10.28
CA TYR A 148 -8.56 -29.62 -9.40
C TYR A 148 -9.67 -30.39 -8.70
N ASP A 149 -9.44 -31.68 -8.47
CA ASP A 149 -10.28 -32.50 -7.61
C ASP A 149 -10.07 -32.11 -6.13
N ILE A 150 -11.15 -31.92 -5.39
CA ILE A 150 -11.11 -31.61 -3.96
C ILE A 150 -10.57 -32.79 -3.15
N ASP A 151 -10.86 -34.03 -3.59
CA ASP A 151 -10.46 -35.24 -2.90
C ASP A 151 -9.01 -35.66 -3.24
N SER A 152 -8.44 -35.06 -4.28
CA SER A 152 -7.05 -35.26 -4.70
C SER A 152 -6.39 -33.93 -5.09
N PRO A 153 -6.17 -33.02 -4.12
CA PRO A 153 -5.56 -31.71 -4.39
C PRO A 153 -4.09 -31.86 -4.84
N PRO A 154 -3.52 -30.83 -5.49
CA PRO A 154 -2.10 -30.84 -5.85
C PRO A 154 -1.21 -30.94 -4.60
N SER A 155 -0.04 -31.56 -4.77
CA SER A 155 0.97 -31.68 -3.70
C SER A 155 1.51 -30.31 -3.34
N CYS A 156 1.09 -29.78 -2.20
CA CYS A 156 1.50 -28.48 -1.69
C CYS A 156 2.41 -28.64 -0.49
N TYR A 157 3.50 -27.88 -0.46
CA TYR A 157 4.40 -27.77 0.67
C TYR A 157 4.35 -26.36 1.23
N PHE A 158 4.37 -26.25 2.55
CA PHE A 158 4.43 -24.97 3.22
C PHE A 158 5.71 -24.82 4.05
N GLN A 159 6.15 -23.57 4.19
CA GLN A 159 7.26 -23.17 5.03
C GLN A 159 6.83 -21.96 5.86
N GLU A 160 6.88 -22.09 7.18
CA GLU A 160 6.64 -20.98 8.10
C GLU A 160 7.82 -20.01 8.06
N ILE A 161 7.51 -18.71 8.12
CA ILE A 161 8.48 -17.64 7.95
C ILE A 161 8.70 -16.97 9.30
N PHE A 162 9.96 -16.87 9.71
CA PHE A 162 10.38 -16.28 10.97
C PHE A 162 11.38 -15.14 10.73
N ARG A 163 11.43 -14.21 11.67
CA ARG A 163 12.47 -13.20 11.72
C ARG A 163 13.79 -13.86 12.15
N ALA A 164 14.90 -13.47 11.54
CA ALA A 164 16.21 -13.93 12.02
C ALA A 164 16.55 -13.30 13.39
N PRO A 165 17.24 -14.05 14.29
CA PRO A 165 17.74 -13.49 15.53
C PRO A 165 18.72 -12.33 15.26
N LYS A 166 18.55 -11.22 15.99
CA LYS A 166 19.46 -10.05 15.95
C LYS A 166 19.64 -9.39 14.57
N SER A 167 18.70 -9.59 13.63
CA SER A 167 18.72 -8.96 12.31
C SER A 167 17.33 -8.48 11.91
N ASP A 168 17.25 -7.29 11.31
CA ASP A 168 16.00 -6.76 10.74
C ASP A 168 15.89 -6.93 9.22
N PHE A 169 16.86 -7.58 8.59
CA PHE A 169 16.97 -7.72 7.13
C PHE A 169 16.87 -9.17 6.65
N ASP A 170 17.00 -10.12 7.58
CA ASP A 170 17.06 -11.54 7.30
C ASP A 170 15.79 -12.26 7.76
N VAL A 171 15.37 -13.22 6.95
CA VAL A 171 14.19 -14.07 7.16
C VAL A 171 14.63 -15.52 7.16
N ILE A 172 14.02 -16.33 8.03
CA ILE A 172 14.29 -17.77 8.16
C ILE A 172 13.01 -18.51 7.76
N TYR A 173 13.16 -19.55 6.95
CA TYR A 173 12.07 -20.44 6.59
C TYR A 173 12.22 -21.76 7.37
N SER A 174 11.10 -22.33 7.81
CA SER A 174 11.08 -23.72 8.29
C SER A 174 11.42 -24.69 7.17
N ASN A 175 11.66 -25.96 7.51
CA ASN A 175 11.74 -27.01 6.52
C ASN A 175 10.39 -27.14 5.76
N PRO A 176 10.42 -27.42 4.44
CA PRO A 176 9.20 -27.68 3.67
C PRO A 176 8.41 -28.84 4.28
N THR A 177 7.14 -28.59 4.58
CA THR A 177 6.22 -29.59 5.15
C THR A 177 5.07 -29.82 4.20
N LEU A 178 4.74 -31.09 3.94
CA LEU A 178 3.59 -31.43 3.10
C LEU A 178 2.30 -30.98 3.79
N MET A 179 1.52 -30.18 3.08
CA MET A 179 0.24 -29.64 3.55
C MET A 179 -0.81 -30.75 3.60
N LYS A 180 -1.55 -30.83 4.71
CA LYS A 180 -2.67 -31.75 4.93
C LYS A 180 -4.03 -31.05 4.79
N GLY A 181 -4.05 -29.72 4.83
CA GLY A 181 -5.28 -28.92 4.76
C GLY A 181 -5.99 -28.75 6.10
N CYS A 182 -5.28 -29.04 7.20
CA CYS A 182 -5.70 -28.83 8.58
C CYS A 182 -4.49 -28.52 9.46
N ASP A 183 -3.49 -27.83 8.88
CA ASP A 183 -2.19 -27.63 9.51
C ASP A 183 -2.22 -26.40 10.42
N GLN A 184 -1.89 -26.58 11.70
CA GLN A 184 -1.82 -25.49 12.66
C GLN A 184 -0.47 -24.78 12.56
N LEU A 185 -0.49 -23.48 12.27
CA LEU A 185 0.71 -22.67 12.12
C LEU A 185 1.21 -22.18 13.48
N GLN A 186 2.53 -22.01 13.62
CA GLN A 186 3.17 -21.41 14.80
C GLN A 186 3.57 -19.95 14.54
N SER A 187 3.78 -19.58 13.28
CA SER A 187 4.09 -18.23 12.82
C SER A 187 2.88 -17.55 12.20
N ASP A 188 2.87 -16.23 12.27
CA ASP A 188 1.93 -15.37 11.55
C ASP A 188 2.03 -15.51 10.02
N PHE A 189 3.15 -16.00 9.52
CA PHE A 189 3.52 -15.92 8.11
C PHE A 189 3.89 -17.30 7.56
N VAL A 190 3.34 -17.64 6.40
CA VAL A 190 3.63 -18.90 5.72
C VAL A 190 3.73 -18.72 4.21
N PHE A 191 4.74 -19.33 3.61
CA PHE A 191 4.87 -19.50 2.17
C PHE A 191 4.36 -20.88 1.77
N VAL A 192 3.56 -20.96 0.71
CA VAL A 192 3.05 -22.21 0.15
C VAL A 192 3.42 -22.32 -1.31
N GLU A 193 3.93 -23.49 -1.69
CA GLU A 193 4.21 -23.84 -3.08
C GLU A 193 3.59 -25.19 -3.42
N CYS A 194 2.90 -25.29 -4.55
CA CYS A 194 2.30 -26.54 -5.03
C CYS A 194 2.90 -27.00 -6.34
N TYR A 195 2.98 -28.32 -6.50
CA TYR A 195 3.61 -28.98 -7.62
C TYR A 195 2.62 -29.91 -8.34
N ASN A 196 2.79 -30.05 -9.65
CA ASN A 196 2.09 -31.06 -10.42
C ASN A 196 2.78 -32.44 -10.32
N PHE A 197 2.22 -33.46 -10.97
CA PHE A 197 2.78 -34.83 -10.99
C PHE A 197 4.20 -34.91 -11.57
N ALA A 198 4.61 -33.94 -12.38
CA ALA A 198 5.95 -33.86 -12.96
C ALA A 198 6.94 -33.09 -12.07
N GLY A 199 6.53 -32.65 -10.87
CA GLY A 199 7.36 -31.88 -9.96
C GLY A 199 7.57 -30.41 -10.37
N ILE A 200 6.74 -29.88 -11.28
CA ILE A 200 6.80 -28.48 -11.72
C ILE A 200 5.94 -27.62 -10.79
N SER A 201 6.50 -26.51 -10.30
CA SER A 201 5.77 -25.52 -9.50
C SER A 201 4.66 -24.89 -10.32
N ILE A 202 3.42 -25.05 -9.83
CA ILE A 202 2.19 -24.57 -10.48
C ILE A 202 1.49 -23.47 -9.68
N TYR A 203 1.81 -23.31 -8.40
CA TYR A 203 1.16 -22.33 -7.53
C TYR A 203 2.12 -21.89 -6.44
N GLN A 204 2.12 -20.59 -6.15
CA GLN A 204 2.85 -19.98 -5.05
C GLN A 204 1.94 -18.96 -4.37
N ASN A 205 1.97 -18.91 -3.04
CA ASN A 205 1.26 -17.88 -2.29
C ASN A 205 1.89 -17.65 -0.92
N PHE A 206 1.74 -16.43 -0.42
CA PHE A 206 2.11 -16.05 0.94
C PHE A 206 0.84 -15.71 1.71
N HIS A 207 0.76 -16.17 2.96
CA HIS A 207 -0.32 -15.79 3.86
C HIS A 207 0.23 -15.06 5.07
N ALA A 208 -0.50 -14.02 5.49
CA ALA A 208 -0.28 -13.30 6.74
C ALA A 208 -1.57 -13.37 7.55
N SER A 209 -1.50 -14.00 8.73
CA SER A 209 -2.61 -14.11 9.67
C SER A 209 -2.05 -14.30 11.06
N VAL A 210 -2.45 -13.44 12.00
CA VAL A 210 -1.97 -13.50 13.38
C VAL A 210 -2.24 -14.86 14.01
N GLN A 211 -1.20 -15.45 14.61
CA GLN A 211 -1.31 -16.61 15.48
C GLN A 211 -1.34 -16.17 16.94
N ARG A 212 -2.21 -16.75 17.76
CA ARG A 212 -2.36 -16.33 19.16
C ARG A 212 -1.10 -16.65 19.98
N ASN A 213 -0.47 -15.62 20.54
CA ASN A 213 0.55 -15.79 21.57
C ASN A 213 -0.11 -16.07 22.92
N GLN A 214 0.22 -17.22 23.51
CA GLN A 214 -0.39 -17.68 24.77
C GLN A 214 0.08 -16.90 26.00
N SER A 215 1.18 -16.15 25.93
CA SER A 215 1.63 -15.29 27.03
C SER A 215 0.75 -14.04 27.22
N VAL A 216 -0.02 -13.65 26.18
CA VAL A 216 -0.91 -12.50 26.26
C VAL A 216 -2.09 -12.80 27.18
N ARG A 217 -2.26 -11.97 28.20
CA ARG A 217 -3.35 -12.13 29.17
C ARG A 217 -4.70 -11.75 28.57
N LYS A 218 -5.77 -12.11 29.28
CA LYS A 218 -7.11 -11.59 29.02
C LYS A 218 -7.30 -10.26 29.76
N PHE A 219 -8.32 -9.51 29.38
CA PHE A 219 -8.77 -8.37 30.17
C PHE A 219 -9.13 -8.80 31.60
N LYS A 220 -8.78 -7.96 32.58
CA LYS A 220 -8.99 -8.23 34.01
C LYS A 220 -10.36 -7.75 34.53
N ASN A 221 -10.87 -6.67 33.95
CA ASN A 221 -12.13 -6.03 34.31
C ASN A 221 -12.69 -5.33 33.06
N ASP A 222 -13.69 -4.45 33.16
CA ASP A 222 -14.29 -3.75 32.02
C ASP A 222 -13.71 -2.35 31.74
N VAL A 223 -12.77 -1.87 32.57
CA VAL A 223 -12.21 -0.50 32.43
C VAL A 223 -10.89 -0.42 31.66
N GLU A 224 -10.14 -1.53 31.55
CA GLU A 224 -8.96 -1.56 30.67
C GLU A 224 -9.35 -1.28 29.21
N LEU A 225 -8.47 -0.71 28.40
CA LEU A 225 -8.74 -0.45 26.99
C LEU A 225 -7.54 -0.91 26.15
N SER A 226 -7.83 -1.33 24.93
CA SER A 226 -6.84 -1.45 23.88
C SER A 226 -6.62 -0.10 23.21
N VAL A 227 -5.52 0.03 22.46
CA VAL A 227 -5.24 1.19 21.60
C VAL A 227 -4.90 0.70 20.20
N ALA A 228 -5.53 1.29 19.18
CA ALA A 228 -5.22 1.04 17.79
C ALA A 228 -4.89 2.35 17.08
N VAL A 229 -3.65 2.50 16.65
CA VAL A 229 -3.16 3.62 15.85
C VAL A 229 -3.03 3.15 14.41
N ILE A 230 -3.91 3.65 13.55
CA ILE A 230 -3.97 3.33 12.12
C ILE A 230 -3.50 4.56 11.34
N GLY A 231 -2.22 4.55 11.00
CA GLY A 231 -1.53 5.60 10.26
C GLY A 231 -1.50 5.35 8.75
N LEU A 232 -1.53 6.43 7.98
CA LEU A 232 -1.14 6.44 6.56
C LEU A 232 0.00 7.44 6.37
N ASP A 233 1.10 6.99 5.78
CA ASP A 233 2.27 7.83 5.50
C ASP A 233 1.95 8.88 4.43
N SER A 234 2.53 10.08 4.58
CA SER A 234 2.41 11.18 3.60
C SER A 234 0.97 11.66 3.37
N MET A 235 0.10 11.50 4.38
CA MET A 235 -1.30 11.90 4.34
C MET A 235 -1.64 13.12 5.20
N SER A 236 -1.99 14.23 4.54
CA SER A 236 -2.65 15.37 5.19
C SER A 236 -4.13 15.06 5.44
N ARG A 237 -4.75 15.78 6.39
CA ARG A 237 -6.20 15.70 6.62
C ARG A 237 -6.99 16.03 5.34
N LEU A 238 -6.59 17.07 4.62
CA LEU A 238 -7.29 17.50 3.41
C LEU A 238 -7.14 16.47 2.28
N ASN A 239 -5.96 15.85 2.14
CA ASN A 239 -5.78 14.77 1.17
C ASN A 239 -6.58 13.52 1.53
N PHE A 240 -6.68 13.20 2.83
CA PHE A 240 -7.54 12.12 3.31
C PHE A 240 -9.00 12.38 2.91
N MET A 241 -9.50 13.59 3.13
CA MET A 241 -10.87 13.95 2.74
C MET A 241 -11.07 13.82 1.23
N ARG A 242 -10.11 14.28 0.42
CA ARG A 242 -10.20 14.21 -1.05
C ARG A 242 -10.15 12.78 -1.60
N GLN A 243 -9.22 11.96 -1.11
CA GLN A 243 -8.85 10.70 -1.74
C GLN A 243 -9.48 9.49 -1.05
N LEU A 244 -9.86 9.64 0.21
CA LEU A 244 -10.50 8.58 1.00
C LEU A 244 -11.90 9.02 1.49
N PRO A 245 -12.78 9.54 0.62
CA PRO A 245 -14.07 10.08 1.03
C PRO A 245 -15.00 9.05 1.67
N LEU A 246 -14.99 7.80 1.21
CA LEU A 246 -15.82 6.74 1.79
C LEU A 246 -15.37 6.42 3.21
N SER A 247 -14.05 6.29 3.41
CA SER A 247 -13.46 6.05 4.72
C SER A 247 -13.67 7.25 5.65
N TYR A 248 -13.49 8.47 5.15
CA TYR A 248 -13.70 9.70 5.93
C TYR A 248 -15.13 9.79 6.45
N ARG A 249 -16.12 9.60 5.57
CA ARG A 249 -17.53 9.58 5.97
C ARG A 249 -17.87 8.45 6.92
N TYR A 250 -17.27 7.28 6.74
CA TYR A 250 -17.47 6.18 7.69
C TYR A 250 -16.95 6.55 9.08
N ILE A 251 -15.79 7.20 9.17
CA ILE A 251 -15.21 7.64 10.44
C ILE A 251 -16.08 8.72 11.09
N THR A 252 -16.55 9.73 10.34
CA THR A 252 -17.31 10.85 10.91
C THR A 252 -18.77 10.50 11.17
N ASP A 253 -19.43 9.83 10.24
CA ASP A 253 -20.88 9.66 10.24
C ASP A 253 -21.30 8.36 10.96
N VAL A 254 -20.46 7.30 10.91
CA VAL A 254 -20.79 5.98 11.46
C VAL A 254 -20.04 5.67 12.75
N MET A 255 -18.74 5.99 12.81
CA MET A 255 -17.95 5.79 14.04
C MET A 255 -18.09 6.96 15.02
N GLU A 256 -18.77 8.04 14.62
CA GLU A 256 -18.90 9.28 15.40
C GLU A 256 -17.53 9.82 15.85
N GLY A 257 -16.53 9.67 14.98
CA GLY A 257 -15.15 10.03 15.25
C GLY A 257 -14.95 11.55 15.39
N VAL A 258 -14.15 11.95 16.38
CA VAL A 258 -13.79 13.36 16.59
C VAL A 258 -12.61 13.74 15.71
N VAL A 259 -12.80 14.74 14.84
CA VAL A 259 -11.72 15.28 14.01
C VAL A 259 -10.93 16.31 14.80
N LEU A 260 -9.67 16.02 15.09
CA LEU A 260 -8.77 16.95 15.79
C LEU A 260 -8.27 18.04 14.84
N LEU A 261 -8.94 19.18 14.83
CA LEU A 261 -8.52 20.34 14.05
C LEU A 261 -7.27 20.99 14.66
N GLY A 262 -6.28 21.31 13.83
CA GLY A 262 -5.03 21.92 14.28
C GLY A 262 -4.03 20.92 14.85
N PHE A 263 -4.37 19.63 14.95
CA PHE A 263 -3.36 18.59 15.14
C PHE A 263 -2.37 18.63 13.97
N ASN A 264 -1.08 18.79 14.27
CA ASN A 264 -0.06 19.10 13.27
C ASN A 264 1.24 18.36 13.56
N LYS A 265 2.03 18.17 12.50
CA LYS A 265 3.33 17.53 12.54
C LYS A 265 4.34 18.38 13.33
N VAL A 266 5.22 17.73 14.07
CA VAL A 266 6.38 18.33 14.75
C VAL A 266 7.56 18.53 13.79
N GLY A 267 7.71 17.61 12.83
CA GLY A 267 8.85 17.56 11.93
C GLY A 267 8.48 17.39 10.47
N GLU A 268 9.50 17.30 9.63
CA GLU A 268 9.32 17.28 8.18
C GLU A 268 8.90 15.92 7.62
N ASN A 269 9.35 14.80 8.20
CA ASN A 269 9.11 13.43 7.72
C ASN A 269 8.64 12.49 8.84
N THR A 270 8.45 11.21 8.54
CA THR A 270 7.93 10.17 9.44
C THR A 270 8.62 10.11 10.80
N PHE A 271 9.94 9.94 10.81
CA PHE A 271 10.72 9.72 12.03
C PHE A 271 10.53 10.81 13.11
N PRO A 272 10.75 12.12 12.84
CA PRO A 272 10.59 13.16 13.84
C PRO A 272 9.14 13.41 14.27
N ASN A 273 8.15 12.84 13.59
CA ASN A 273 6.74 12.94 13.97
C ASN A 273 6.30 11.74 14.83
N LEU A 274 6.61 10.53 14.37
CA LEU A 274 6.12 9.31 15.01
C LEU A 274 6.97 8.89 16.21
N VAL A 275 8.29 9.14 16.21
CA VAL A 275 9.13 8.83 17.37
C VAL A 275 8.67 9.58 18.62
N PRO A 276 8.42 10.91 18.58
CA PRO A 276 7.88 11.60 19.75
C PRO A 276 6.53 11.09 20.20
N MET A 277 5.63 10.81 19.25
CA MET A 277 4.31 10.25 19.56
C MET A 277 4.43 8.90 20.29
N LEU A 278 5.33 8.04 19.83
CA LEU A 278 5.47 6.68 20.35
C LEU A 278 6.33 6.60 21.62
N THR A 279 7.14 7.61 21.92
CA THR A 279 8.08 7.59 23.06
C THR A 279 7.80 8.65 24.12
N GLY A 280 6.97 9.65 23.82
CA GLY A 280 6.78 10.82 24.66
C GLY A 280 8.02 11.72 24.79
N ARG A 281 9.01 11.59 23.89
CA ARG A 281 10.27 12.34 23.93
C ARG A 281 10.45 13.22 22.69
N PRO A 282 11.08 14.41 22.79
CA PRO A 282 11.37 15.24 21.61
C PRO A 282 12.28 14.49 20.62
N SER A 283 12.14 14.76 19.32
CA SER A 283 12.80 14.01 18.24
C SER A 283 14.32 14.21 18.13
N ALA A 284 14.95 14.93 19.05
CA ALA A 284 16.31 15.43 18.96
C ALA A 284 17.42 14.37 19.19
N TRP A 285 17.11 13.08 19.07
CA TRP A 285 18.07 12.00 19.34
C TRP A 285 18.72 11.51 18.03
N GLY A 286 20.04 11.64 17.97
CA GLY A 286 20.86 11.42 16.77
C GLY A 286 20.65 10.07 16.09
N ALA A 287 20.74 10.08 14.76
CA ALA A 287 20.43 9.01 13.81
C ALA A 287 21.32 7.74 13.86
N TYR A 288 22.05 7.50 14.95
CA TYR A 288 23.09 6.48 15.02
C TYR A 288 23.02 5.54 16.23
N TYR A 289 21.88 5.45 16.92
CA TYR A 289 21.79 4.66 18.15
C TYR A 289 20.76 3.54 18.12
N HIS A 290 21.15 2.42 18.72
CA HIS A 290 20.34 1.26 19.04
C HIS A 290 19.02 1.68 19.70
N TYR A 291 17.89 1.47 19.01
CA TYR A 291 16.53 1.78 19.48
C TYR A 291 16.05 0.92 20.66
N GLU A 292 16.87 -0.05 21.08
CA GLU A 292 16.55 -1.06 22.08
C GLU A 292 16.17 -0.46 23.45
N ASN A 293 16.79 0.65 23.84
CA ASN A 293 16.54 1.29 25.14
C ASN A 293 15.53 2.45 25.06
N TRP A 294 14.87 2.64 23.92
CA TRP A 294 13.90 3.73 23.77
C TRP A 294 12.56 3.35 24.43
N PRO A 295 11.89 4.30 25.11
CA PRO A 295 10.69 4.02 25.89
C PRO A 295 9.43 4.00 25.02
N PHE A 296 9.43 3.18 23.97
CA PHE A 296 8.26 3.05 23.11
C PHE A 296 7.05 2.55 23.90
N VAL A 297 5.89 3.16 23.68
CA VAL A 297 4.65 2.87 24.39
C VAL A 297 4.25 1.39 24.27
N TRP A 298 4.52 0.74 23.13
CA TRP A 298 4.26 -0.69 22.98
C TRP A 298 5.04 -1.56 23.96
N LYS A 299 6.21 -1.13 24.46
CA LYS A 299 6.93 -1.87 25.51
C LYS A 299 6.16 -1.87 26.83
N GLN A 300 5.57 -0.72 27.20
CA GLN A 300 4.75 -0.62 28.40
C GLN A 300 3.50 -1.50 28.30
N PHE A 301 2.86 -1.55 27.13
CA PHE A 301 1.76 -2.48 26.88
C PHE A 301 2.22 -3.95 26.99
N ALA A 302 3.36 -4.30 26.42
CA ALA A 302 3.91 -5.65 26.50
C ALA A 302 4.24 -6.05 27.95
N ASP A 303 4.83 -5.16 28.74
CA ASP A 303 5.17 -5.38 30.16
C ASP A 303 3.91 -5.62 31.01
N GLU A 304 2.80 -4.96 30.66
CA GLU A 304 1.47 -5.19 31.26
C GLU A 304 0.75 -6.43 30.72
N GLY A 305 1.41 -7.22 29.86
CA GLY A 305 0.90 -8.49 29.30
C GLY A 305 -0.04 -8.34 28.11
N ALA A 306 -0.08 -7.18 27.45
CA ALA A 306 -0.90 -6.94 26.27
C ALA A 306 -0.29 -7.51 24.98
N ALA A 307 -1.16 -7.81 24.00
CA ALA A 307 -0.70 -8.07 22.65
C ALA A 307 -0.17 -6.79 22.02
N THR A 308 0.91 -6.87 21.25
CA THR A 308 1.48 -5.70 20.56
C THR A 308 1.73 -6.01 19.10
N MET A 309 1.38 -5.05 18.24
CA MET A 309 1.61 -5.13 16.80
C MET A 309 2.30 -3.86 16.30
N TYR A 310 3.27 -4.05 15.41
CA TYR A 310 3.86 -3.02 14.59
C TYR A 310 3.83 -3.47 13.12
N SER A 311 3.14 -2.71 12.27
CA SER A 311 2.90 -3.09 10.88
C SER A 311 3.18 -1.96 9.90
N GLU A 312 4.10 -2.19 8.96
CA GLU A 312 4.30 -1.37 7.77
C GLU A 312 4.40 -2.29 6.55
N ASP A 313 4.06 -1.78 5.37
CA ASP A 313 3.90 -2.54 4.12
C ASP A 313 4.99 -2.30 3.06
N LEU A 314 5.94 -1.41 3.35
CA LEU A 314 7.01 -1.04 2.43
C LEU A 314 8.40 -1.10 3.11
N PRO A 315 9.04 -2.29 3.17
CA PRO A 315 10.31 -2.51 3.89
C PRO A 315 11.43 -1.51 3.59
N GLN A 316 11.53 -1.05 2.34
CA GLN A 316 12.58 -0.13 1.91
C GLN A 316 12.45 1.29 2.51
N PHE A 317 11.24 1.70 2.90
CA PHE A 317 10.94 3.02 3.47
C PHE A 317 10.44 2.94 4.92
N ASN A 318 10.54 1.78 5.56
CA ASN A 318 10.17 1.62 6.96
C ASN A 318 10.92 2.62 7.86
N MET A 319 10.20 3.17 8.85
CA MET A 319 10.67 4.22 9.75
C MET A 319 12.02 3.93 10.42
N PHE A 320 12.32 2.68 10.78
CA PHE A 320 13.56 2.32 11.48
C PHE A 320 14.68 1.83 10.56
N ASP A 321 14.39 1.64 9.28
CA ASP A 321 15.33 1.04 8.32
C ASP A 321 15.81 2.03 7.26
N TYR A 322 14.97 3.01 6.89
CA TYR A 322 15.33 3.98 5.86
C TYR A 322 16.58 4.77 6.27
N LEU A 323 17.67 4.51 5.54
CA LEU A 323 19.01 5.08 5.81
C LEU A 323 19.53 4.78 7.23
N SER A 324 19.08 3.69 7.86
CA SER A 324 19.43 3.29 9.21
C SER A 324 19.81 1.80 9.28
N THR A 325 20.09 1.29 10.49
CA THR A 325 20.53 -0.09 10.75
C THR A 325 19.38 -1.03 11.14
N GLY A 326 18.13 -0.55 11.09
CA GLY A 326 16.95 -1.33 11.48
C GLY A 326 16.89 -1.60 12.98
N LEU A 327 15.97 -2.48 13.38
CA LEU A 327 15.82 -2.94 14.75
C LEU A 327 16.63 -4.21 14.99
N GLN A 328 17.42 -4.30 16.06
CA GLN A 328 18.14 -5.56 16.36
C GLN A 328 17.17 -6.64 16.87
N HIS A 329 16.28 -6.25 17.78
CA HIS A 329 15.29 -7.14 18.39
C HIS A 329 13.90 -6.82 17.84
N GLN A 330 13.05 -7.86 17.78
CA GLN A 330 11.68 -7.68 17.34
C GLN A 330 10.95 -6.71 18.30
N PRO A 331 10.34 -5.63 17.80
CA PRO A 331 9.83 -4.54 18.65
C PRO A 331 8.52 -4.89 19.37
N THR A 332 7.74 -5.79 18.79
CA THR A 332 6.37 -6.15 19.20
C THR A 332 6.16 -7.66 19.03
N VAL A 333 5.10 -8.20 19.62
CA VAL A 333 4.75 -9.63 19.46
C VAL A 333 4.50 -9.97 18.00
N HIS A 334 3.80 -9.08 17.29
CA HIS A 334 3.46 -9.22 15.87
C HIS A 334 4.16 -8.13 15.07
N TYR A 335 4.98 -8.51 14.08
CA TYR A 335 5.82 -7.58 13.32
C TYR A 335 5.81 -7.89 11.82
N MET A 336 5.11 -7.05 11.05
CA MET A 336 4.79 -7.37 9.64
C MET A 336 5.99 -7.28 8.69
N ARG A 337 7.06 -6.56 9.05
CA ARG A 337 8.23 -6.39 8.17
C ARG A 337 8.81 -7.72 7.66
N THR A 338 8.85 -8.73 8.53
CA THR A 338 9.34 -10.07 8.20
C THR A 338 8.60 -10.69 7.01
N PHE A 339 7.28 -10.50 6.94
CA PHE A 339 6.47 -10.97 5.82
C PHE A 339 6.87 -10.30 4.52
N TRP A 340 6.96 -8.96 4.51
CA TRP A 340 7.24 -8.22 3.30
C TRP A 340 8.68 -8.44 2.78
N LEU A 341 9.66 -8.61 3.67
CA LEU A 341 11.03 -9.00 3.26
C LEU A 341 11.08 -10.38 2.58
N ALA A 342 10.26 -11.33 3.05
CA ALA A 342 10.13 -12.63 2.41
C ALA A 342 9.47 -12.51 1.03
N VAL A 343 8.40 -11.70 0.93
CA VAL A 343 7.68 -11.44 -0.32
C VAL A 343 8.58 -10.78 -1.36
N GLU A 344 9.32 -9.71 -1.02
CA GLU A 344 10.17 -8.97 -1.96
C GLU A 344 11.27 -9.83 -2.60
N LYS A 345 11.74 -10.87 -1.87
CA LYS A 345 12.74 -11.82 -2.35
C LYS A 345 12.16 -12.93 -3.25
N SER A 346 10.84 -13.05 -3.35
CA SER A 346 10.15 -14.16 -4.02
C SER A 346 9.99 -13.99 -5.54
N LEU A 347 9.90 -15.11 -6.27
CA LEU A 347 9.56 -15.11 -7.69
C LEU A 347 8.12 -14.61 -7.93
N LEU A 348 7.18 -14.97 -7.03
CA LEU A 348 5.79 -14.52 -7.10
C LEU A 348 5.70 -12.99 -7.18
N TYR A 349 6.41 -12.28 -6.29
CA TYR A 349 6.43 -10.82 -6.28
C TYR A 349 6.99 -10.25 -7.60
N ARG A 350 8.13 -10.77 -8.08
CA ARG A 350 8.75 -10.33 -9.34
C ARG A 350 7.84 -10.50 -10.57
N MET A 351 6.93 -11.47 -10.52
CA MET A 351 5.97 -11.76 -11.59
C MET A 351 4.62 -11.07 -11.40
N SER A 352 4.42 -10.37 -10.29
CA SER A 352 3.16 -9.70 -9.95
C SER A 352 3.05 -8.34 -10.65
N SER A 353 1.82 -7.88 -10.82
CA SER A 353 1.55 -6.50 -11.25
C SER A 353 1.90 -5.50 -10.13
N THR A 354 2.13 -4.24 -10.48
CA THR A 354 2.36 -3.17 -9.50
C THR A 354 1.24 -3.15 -8.44
N PHE A 355 1.61 -2.99 -7.16
CA PHE A 355 0.71 -3.05 -5.99
C PHE A 355 0.06 -4.40 -5.71
N CYS A 356 0.47 -5.48 -6.39
CA CYS A 356 -0.11 -6.80 -6.23
C CYS A 356 0.90 -7.82 -5.71
N LEU A 357 0.37 -8.84 -5.04
CA LEU A 357 1.04 -10.11 -4.78
C LEU A 357 0.18 -11.22 -5.39
N GLY A 358 0.62 -11.72 -6.54
CA GLY A 358 -0.15 -12.63 -7.38
C GLY A 358 -1.52 -12.03 -7.74
N ALA A 359 -2.58 -12.70 -7.30
CA ALA A 359 -3.97 -12.35 -7.57
C ALA A 359 -4.53 -11.26 -6.64
N ARG A 360 -3.81 -10.87 -5.58
CA ARG A 360 -4.34 -10.00 -4.52
C ARG A 360 -3.63 -8.65 -4.50
N PRO A 361 -4.36 -7.53 -4.32
CA PRO A 361 -3.75 -6.27 -3.96
C PRO A 361 -3.02 -6.39 -2.61
N LYS A 362 -1.83 -5.78 -2.49
CA LYS A 362 -1.00 -5.86 -1.29
C LYS A 362 -1.67 -5.20 -0.08
N HIS A 363 -2.38 -4.09 -0.28
CA HIS A 363 -3.11 -3.40 0.80
C HIS A 363 -4.23 -4.24 1.41
N VAL A 364 -4.87 -5.12 0.63
CA VAL A 364 -5.87 -6.06 1.16
C VAL A 364 -5.21 -7.08 2.10
N ILE A 365 -4.02 -7.57 1.74
CA ILE A 365 -3.24 -8.48 2.61
C ILE A 365 -2.87 -7.76 3.92
N TYR A 366 -2.47 -6.50 3.82
CA TYR A 366 -2.16 -5.64 4.97
C TYR A 366 -3.37 -5.48 5.91
N PHE A 367 -4.52 -5.05 5.39
CA PHE A 367 -5.74 -4.87 6.19
C PHE A 367 -6.24 -6.18 6.78
N HIS A 368 -6.15 -7.29 6.05
CA HIS A 368 -6.51 -8.61 6.58
C HIS A 368 -5.61 -9.03 7.75
N TYR A 369 -4.31 -8.71 7.69
CA TYR A 369 -3.40 -8.98 8.80
C TYR A 369 -3.76 -8.15 10.04
N LEU A 370 -4.04 -6.84 9.88
CA LEU A 370 -4.52 -6.00 10.99
C LEU A 370 -5.85 -6.52 11.57
N LEU A 371 -6.78 -6.90 10.71
CA LEU A 371 -8.08 -7.44 11.14
C LEU A 371 -7.93 -8.77 11.89
N SER A 372 -7.01 -9.63 11.44
CA SER A 372 -6.71 -10.89 12.13
C SER A 372 -6.17 -10.66 13.55
N PHE A 373 -5.33 -9.64 13.76
CA PHE A 373 -4.85 -9.25 15.09
C PHE A 373 -6.01 -8.86 16.00
N LEU A 374 -6.88 -7.97 15.53
CA LEU A 374 -8.03 -7.49 16.28
C LEU A 374 -8.98 -8.65 16.66
N ARG A 375 -9.21 -9.60 15.74
CA ARG A 375 -10.02 -10.80 15.99
C ARG A 375 -9.39 -11.73 17.03
N VAL A 376 -8.11 -12.07 16.86
CA VAL A 376 -7.39 -13.02 17.75
C VAL A 376 -7.29 -12.49 19.19
N TYR A 377 -7.16 -11.17 19.34
CA TYR A 377 -7.02 -10.51 20.64
C TYR A 377 -8.27 -9.76 21.10
N ARG A 378 -9.45 -10.04 20.55
CA ARG A 378 -10.72 -9.39 20.94
C ARG A 378 -11.04 -9.41 22.44
N ASN A 379 -10.49 -10.39 23.18
CA ASN A 379 -10.69 -10.58 24.63
C ASN A 379 -9.41 -10.30 25.45
N SER A 380 -8.42 -9.62 24.85
CA SER A 380 -7.12 -9.31 25.44
C SER A 380 -6.81 -7.82 25.25
N PRO A 381 -6.12 -7.17 26.21
CA PRO A 381 -5.59 -5.83 25.97
C PRO A 381 -4.58 -5.89 24.82
N ALA A 382 -4.63 -4.86 23.96
CA ALA A 382 -3.81 -4.81 22.77
C ALA A 382 -3.33 -3.38 22.46
N PHE A 383 -2.13 -3.28 21.90
CA PHE A 383 -1.61 -2.07 21.28
C PHE A 383 -1.25 -2.37 19.82
N LEU A 384 -2.03 -1.83 18.89
CA LEU A 384 -1.77 -1.91 17.45
C LEU A 384 -1.19 -0.57 17.01
N PHE A 385 -0.02 -0.59 16.40
CA PHE A 385 0.52 0.54 15.64
C PHE A 385 0.78 0.09 14.20
N SER A 386 0.13 0.76 13.25
CA SER A 386 0.27 0.47 11.84
C SER A 386 0.52 1.76 11.07
N LEU A 387 1.48 1.77 10.15
CA LEU A 387 1.70 2.87 9.21
C LEU A 387 1.70 2.30 7.79
N PHE A 388 0.68 2.63 7.02
CA PHE A 388 0.54 2.20 5.64
C PHE A 388 1.27 3.18 4.71
N ASN A 389 2.12 2.67 3.81
CA ASN A 389 3.03 3.47 2.99
C ASN A 389 2.79 3.29 1.49
N GLU A 390 2.56 2.06 1.00
CA GLU A 390 2.81 1.75 -0.42
C GLU A 390 1.96 2.57 -1.40
N ALA A 391 0.69 2.78 -1.11
CA ALA A 391 -0.19 3.56 -1.99
C ALA A 391 -0.19 5.07 -1.69
N SER A 392 0.39 5.53 -0.58
CA SER A 392 0.29 6.93 -0.13
C SER A 392 1.59 7.73 -0.19
N HIS A 393 2.75 7.06 -0.12
CA HIS A 393 4.06 7.72 0.02
C HIS A 393 4.41 8.69 -1.11
N ASP A 394 4.35 8.24 -2.38
CA ASP A 394 4.91 9.00 -3.50
C ASP A 394 3.96 10.05 -4.10
N TYR A 395 2.69 9.70 -4.28
CA TYR A 395 1.73 10.50 -5.05
C TYR A 395 0.43 10.69 -4.28
N VAL A 396 -0.08 11.92 -4.26
CA VAL A 396 -1.27 12.26 -3.48
C VAL A 396 -2.51 11.50 -3.89
N ASN A 397 -2.59 11.09 -5.16
CA ASN A 397 -3.78 10.49 -5.74
C ASN A 397 -3.84 8.96 -5.60
N THR A 398 -2.69 8.28 -5.48
CA THR A 398 -2.64 6.80 -5.57
C THR A 398 -3.41 6.14 -4.42
N VAL A 399 -3.41 6.77 -3.25
CA VAL A 399 -4.13 6.31 -2.05
C VAL A 399 -5.64 6.20 -2.28
N GLY A 400 -6.22 6.96 -3.23
CA GLY A 400 -7.64 6.84 -3.53
C GLY A 400 -8.04 5.46 -4.08
N ALA A 401 -7.08 4.65 -4.54
CA ALA A 401 -7.35 3.28 -4.97
C ALA A 401 -7.69 2.32 -3.81
N ILE A 402 -7.41 2.71 -2.56
CA ILE A 402 -7.60 1.87 -1.36
C ILE A 402 -8.81 2.27 -0.51
N ASP A 403 -9.54 3.34 -0.87
CA ASP A 403 -10.61 3.91 -0.03
C ASP A 403 -11.70 2.90 0.32
N GLN A 404 -12.17 2.15 -0.68
CA GLN A 404 -13.22 1.15 -0.48
C GLN A 404 -12.75 0.03 0.47
N ASP A 405 -11.52 -0.46 0.33
CA ASP A 405 -10.98 -1.53 1.17
C ASP A 405 -10.66 -1.04 2.60
N LEU A 406 -10.22 0.21 2.75
CA LEU A 406 -10.04 0.82 4.07
C LEU A 406 -11.39 0.98 4.79
N ARG A 407 -12.42 1.47 4.09
CA ARG A 407 -13.78 1.55 4.62
C ARG A 407 -14.29 0.18 5.03
N ASP A 408 -14.07 -0.85 4.22
CA ASP A 408 -14.50 -2.22 4.54
C ASP A 408 -13.77 -2.80 5.75
N PHE A 409 -12.47 -2.51 5.91
CA PHE A 409 -11.71 -2.85 7.13
C PHE A 409 -12.29 -2.17 8.38
N LEU A 410 -12.58 -0.87 8.31
CA LEU A 410 -13.20 -0.13 9.41
C LEU A 410 -14.59 -0.68 9.73
N ASN A 411 -15.38 -0.98 8.69
CA ASN A 411 -16.71 -1.56 8.85
C ASN A 411 -16.68 -2.95 9.49
N ALA A 412 -15.81 -3.84 9.05
CA ALA A 412 -15.62 -5.14 9.70
C ALA A 412 -15.23 -4.98 11.17
N SER A 413 -14.30 -4.06 11.47
CA SER A 413 -13.83 -3.81 12.84
C SER A 413 -14.94 -3.31 13.77
N VAL A 414 -15.85 -2.47 13.28
CA VAL A 414 -17.01 -1.99 14.05
C VAL A 414 -18.09 -3.07 14.18
N THR A 415 -18.51 -3.67 13.06
CA THR A 415 -19.63 -4.63 13.03
C THR A 415 -19.33 -5.92 13.79
N GLU A 416 -18.07 -6.35 13.85
CA GLU A 416 -17.63 -7.49 14.68
C GLU A 416 -17.39 -7.12 16.14
N GLY A 417 -17.52 -5.84 16.51
CA GLY A 417 -17.30 -5.33 17.87
C GLY A 417 -15.82 -5.30 18.29
N LEU A 418 -14.89 -5.29 17.35
CA LEU A 418 -13.44 -5.31 17.62
C LEU A 418 -12.92 -3.97 18.17
N PHE A 419 -13.66 -2.88 17.94
CA PHE A 419 -13.36 -1.56 18.48
C PHE A 419 -14.11 -1.19 19.76
N ASN A 420 -15.02 -2.04 20.25
CA ASN A 420 -15.86 -1.72 21.43
C ASN A 420 -15.05 -1.40 22.69
N ARG A 421 -13.81 -1.89 22.78
CA ARG A 421 -12.92 -1.69 23.91
C ARG A 421 -11.56 -1.15 23.50
N THR A 422 -11.55 -0.32 22.46
CA THR A 422 -10.33 0.16 21.83
C THR A 422 -10.42 1.66 21.60
N VAL A 423 -9.42 2.41 22.08
CA VAL A 423 -9.20 3.79 21.63
C VAL A 423 -8.60 3.72 20.23
N VAL A 424 -9.35 4.20 19.23
CA VAL A 424 -8.92 4.17 17.83
C VAL A 424 -8.44 5.55 17.41
N LEU A 425 -7.21 5.63 16.91
CA LEU A 425 -6.58 6.82 16.36
C LEU A 425 -6.30 6.57 14.88
N ILE A 426 -6.91 7.38 14.00
CA ILE A 426 -6.64 7.35 12.56
C ILE A 426 -5.94 8.65 12.20
N LEU A 427 -4.74 8.56 11.65
CA LEU A 427 -3.88 9.73 11.45
C LEU A 427 -3.00 9.61 10.20
N GLY A 428 -2.47 10.74 9.77
CA GLY A 428 -1.26 10.80 8.95
C GLY A 428 -0.10 11.31 9.79
N ASP A 429 1.11 10.91 9.43
CA ASP A 429 2.34 11.34 10.09
C ASP A 429 2.83 12.72 9.61
N HIS A 430 2.62 13.01 8.32
CA HIS A 430 2.82 14.31 7.68
C HIS A 430 2.04 14.41 6.36
N GLY A 431 1.93 15.62 5.79
CA GLY A 431 1.42 15.82 4.42
C GLY A 431 2.37 15.34 3.32
N ASN A 432 1.95 15.39 2.06
CA ASN A 432 2.79 14.90 0.98
C ASN A 432 4.07 15.75 0.80
N ARG A 433 5.20 15.09 0.53
CA ARG A 433 6.52 15.73 0.42
C ARG A 433 7.10 15.78 -0.99
N ILE A 434 6.51 15.10 -1.96
CA ILE A 434 7.17 14.76 -3.23
C ILE A 434 6.39 15.30 -4.45
N ASP A 435 5.07 15.23 -4.42
CA ASP A 435 4.19 15.52 -5.57
C ASP A 435 4.12 17.04 -5.86
N PRO A 436 3.94 17.50 -7.13
CA PRO A 436 3.92 18.92 -7.48
C PRO A 436 2.81 19.75 -6.81
N ILE A 437 1.86 19.14 -6.11
CA ILE A 437 0.88 19.88 -5.28
C ILE A 437 1.58 20.84 -4.30
N ARG A 438 2.78 20.48 -3.84
CA ARG A 438 3.63 21.30 -2.96
C ARG A 438 4.16 22.59 -3.59
N LEU A 439 3.94 22.80 -4.88
CA LEU A 439 4.26 24.08 -5.53
C LEU A 439 3.19 25.15 -5.23
N THR A 440 2.03 24.74 -4.73
CA THR A 440 0.95 25.63 -4.28
C THR A 440 1.11 26.02 -2.81
N ASP A 441 0.50 27.12 -2.36
CA ASP A 441 0.52 27.49 -0.94
C ASP A 441 -0.28 26.49 -0.09
N VAL A 442 -1.45 26.08 -0.57
CA VAL A 442 -2.30 25.08 0.09
C VAL A 442 -1.58 23.75 0.26
N GLY A 443 -0.97 23.25 -0.82
CA GLY A 443 -0.20 22.00 -0.82
C GLY A 443 1.07 22.02 0.03
N ARG A 444 1.56 23.20 0.44
CA ARG A 444 2.68 23.32 1.39
C ARG A 444 2.24 23.36 2.84
N ILE A 445 1.03 23.86 3.10
CA ILE A 445 0.46 23.98 4.45
C ILE A 445 -0.13 22.64 4.90
N GLU A 446 -0.78 21.91 4.00
CA GLU A 446 -1.27 20.56 4.26
C GLU A 446 -0.13 19.53 4.35
#